data_AF-W1IVC1-F1
#
_entry.id   AF-W1IVC1-F1
#
_cell.length_a   1.000
_cell.length_b   1.000
_cell.length_c   1.000
_cell.angle_alpha   90.00
_cell.angle_beta   90.00
_cell.angle_gamma   90.00
#
_symmetry.space_group_name_H-M   'P 1'
#
loop_
_entity.id
_entity.type
_entity.pdbx_description
1 polymer ?
#
loop_
_entity_poly.entity_id
_entity_poly.type
_entity_poly.pdbx_seq_one_letter_code
_entity_poly.pdbx_strand_id
1 'polypeptide(L)'
;MNKLPDNSIIVRDIVSNTLELMITKNENELVNKMKLLGFSLVTNELRDLYAGVDLSVDPFVDFMKLSVDNEDSKLKIIKSLISEGALFSYGRSWSPAEVMDYYKKDKKIISEKYKVISWASLETYYIEEIE
;
A
#
# COMPACT_ATOMS: atom_id res chain seq x y z
N MET A 1 18.27 -4.87 9.98
CA MET A 1 17.79 -4.04 8.85
C MET A 1 16.38 -4.47 8.53
N ASN A 2 15.43 -3.54 8.33
CA ASN A 2 14.07 -3.96 7.97
C ASN A 2 14.07 -4.70 6.64
N LYS A 3 13.52 -5.92 6.58
CA LYS A 3 13.44 -6.67 5.33
C LYS A 3 12.12 -6.34 4.64
N LEU A 4 12.20 -5.59 3.56
CA LEU A 4 11.05 -5.27 2.71
C LEU A 4 11.00 -6.23 1.52
N PRO A 5 9.81 -6.58 1.01
CA PRO A 5 9.72 -7.30 -0.26
C PRO A 5 10.25 -6.39 -1.37
N ASP A 6 11.06 -6.93 -2.29
CA ASP A 6 11.54 -6.16 -3.45
C ASP A 6 10.41 -5.93 -4.46
N ASN A 7 10.47 -4.83 -5.22
CA ASN A 7 9.57 -4.52 -6.34
C ASN A 7 8.08 -4.72 -6.00
N SER A 8 7.62 -4.12 -4.89
CA SER A 8 6.28 -4.35 -4.36
C SER A 8 5.52 -3.06 -4.13
N ILE A 9 4.20 -3.12 -4.33
CA ILE A 9 3.25 -2.07 -3.95
C ILE A 9 2.63 -2.49 -2.62
N ILE A 10 2.87 -1.73 -1.56
CA ILE A 10 2.30 -1.98 -0.23
C ILE A 10 1.27 -0.91 0.06
N VAL A 11 0.03 -1.32 0.26
CA VAL A 11 -1.07 -0.42 0.61
C VAL A 11 -1.02 -0.15 2.11
N ARG A 12 -0.90 1.12 2.49
CA ARG A 12 -0.71 1.59 3.88
C ARG A 12 -1.98 2.19 4.47
N ASP A 13 -2.76 2.90 3.67
CA ASP A 13 -4.06 3.43 4.06
C ASP A 13 -5.05 3.35 2.89
N ILE A 14 -6.22 2.79 3.16
CA ILE A 14 -7.43 2.82 2.32
C ILE A 14 -8.67 3.03 3.19
N VAL A 15 -8.53 3.44 4.45
CA VAL A 15 -9.66 3.80 5.31
C VAL A 15 -10.06 5.23 5.01
N SER A 16 -9.08 6.12 4.97
CA SER A 16 -9.32 7.53 4.71
C SER A 16 -9.70 7.79 3.25
N ASN A 17 -10.00 9.05 2.94
CA ASN A 17 -10.20 9.51 1.57
C ASN A 17 -8.86 9.73 0.84
N THR A 18 -7.72 9.50 1.50
CA THR A 18 -6.40 9.57 0.88
C THR A 18 -5.76 8.20 0.94
N LEU A 19 -5.66 7.54 -0.22
CA LEU A 19 -5.00 6.26 -0.32
C LEU A 19 -3.50 6.48 -0.23
N GLU A 20 -2.83 5.74 0.63
CA GLU A 20 -1.38 5.82 0.83
C GLU A 20 -0.71 4.51 0.45
N LEU A 21 0.33 4.59 -0.37
CA LEU A 21 1.14 3.48 -0.83
C LEU A 21 2.61 3.66 -0.43
N MET A 22 3.26 2.53 -0.18
CA MET A 22 4.71 2.40 -0.11
C MET A 22 5.16 1.50 -1.26
N ILE A 23 6.09 1.97 -2.08
CA ILE A 23 6.67 1.25 -3.21
C ILE A 23 8.10 0.90 -2.85
N THR A 24 8.45 -0.38 -2.87
CA THR A 24 9.76 -0.88 -2.45
C THR A 24 10.63 -1.22 -3.65
N LYS A 25 11.90 -0.82 -3.61
CA LYS A 25 12.98 -1.08 -4.57
C LYS A 25 12.50 -1.12 -6.02
N ASN A 26 12.50 0.03 -6.66
CA ASN A 26 11.85 0.21 -7.95
C ASN A 26 12.77 0.84 -9.00
N GLU A 27 12.90 0.18 -10.15
CA GLU A 27 13.50 0.72 -11.38
C GLU A 27 12.55 1.70 -12.10
N ASN A 28 11.88 2.57 -11.35
CA ASN A 28 10.82 3.51 -11.77
C ASN A 28 9.53 2.91 -12.36
N GLU A 29 9.47 1.63 -12.76
CA GLU A 29 8.29 1.03 -13.40
C GLU A 29 7.02 1.11 -12.53
N LEU A 30 7.07 0.65 -11.27
CA LEU A 30 5.88 0.61 -10.40
C LEU A 30 5.37 2.01 -10.06
N VAL A 31 6.27 2.94 -9.74
CA VAL A 31 5.95 4.36 -9.54
C VAL A 31 5.28 4.94 -10.78
N ASN A 32 5.77 4.65 -11.98
CA ASN A 32 5.14 5.14 -13.21
C ASN A 32 3.74 4.55 -13.41
N LYS A 33 3.54 3.26 -13.12
CA LYS A 33 2.20 2.65 -13.12
C LYS A 33 1.26 3.34 -12.11
N MET A 34 1.73 3.58 -10.89
CA MET A 34 0.92 4.25 -9.87
C MET A 34 0.60 5.70 -10.25
N LYS A 35 1.52 6.41 -10.91
CA LYS A 35 1.25 7.74 -11.49
C LYS A 35 0.14 7.68 -12.54
N LEU A 36 0.11 6.66 -13.38
CA LEU A 36 -0.98 6.45 -14.36
C LEU A 36 -2.33 6.15 -13.68
N LEU A 37 -2.32 5.56 -12.48
CA LEU A 37 -3.50 5.39 -11.63
C LEU A 37 -3.89 6.66 -10.85
N GLY A 38 -3.13 7.75 -11.01
CA GLY A 38 -3.40 9.06 -10.39
C GLY A 38 -2.63 9.34 -9.10
N PHE A 39 -1.81 8.41 -8.62
CA PHE A 39 -1.02 8.63 -7.41
C PHE A 39 0.09 9.66 -7.63
N SER A 40 0.30 10.50 -6.64
CA SER A 40 1.37 11.49 -6.60
C SER A 40 2.47 11.05 -5.65
N LEU A 41 3.73 11.24 -6.06
CA LEU A 41 4.90 10.94 -5.23
C LEU A 41 4.99 11.95 -4.07
N VAL A 42 5.20 11.45 -2.86
CA VAL A 42 5.38 12.25 -1.65
C VAL A 42 6.87 12.52 -1.47
N THR A 43 7.35 13.64 -2.02
CA THR A 43 8.78 13.97 -2.02
C THR A 43 9.24 14.70 -0.77
N ASN A 44 8.33 15.36 -0.05
CA ASN A 44 8.70 16.34 0.99
C ASN A 44 8.41 15.85 2.42
N GLU A 45 7.37 15.02 2.65
CA GLU A 45 7.02 14.57 4.01
C GLU A 45 8.05 13.62 4.61
N LEU A 46 8.78 12.87 3.77
CA LEU A 46 9.89 12.01 4.19
C LEU A 46 11.10 12.81 4.64
N ARG A 47 11.22 14.08 4.25
CA ARG A 47 12.33 14.92 4.72
C ARG A 47 12.06 15.45 6.12
N ASP A 48 10.82 15.80 6.43
CA ASP A 48 10.47 16.46 7.69
C ASP A 48 10.18 15.47 8.83
N LEU A 49 9.66 14.27 8.55
CA LEU A 49 9.44 13.23 9.57
C LEU A 49 10.76 12.58 10.06
N TYR A 50 11.82 12.74 9.28
CA TYR A 50 13.08 12.01 9.39
C TYR A 50 14.31 12.96 9.41
N ALA A 51 14.09 14.28 9.35
CA ALA A 51 15.12 15.28 9.59
C ALA A 51 15.63 15.16 11.04
N GLY A 52 16.78 14.50 11.22
CA GLY A 52 17.48 14.44 12.50
C GLY A 52 17.58 13.06 13.14
N VAL A 53 17.07 12.02 12.49
CA VAL A 53 17.38 10.64 12.88
C VAL A 53 18.51 10.15 11.95
N ASP A 54 19.54 9.50 12.52
CA ASP A 54 20.53 8.76 11.72
C ASP A 54 19.82 7.56 11.11
N LEU A 55 19.33 7.74 9.89
CA LEU A 55 18.40 6.82 9.27
C LEU A 55 19.15 5.98 8.26
N SER A 56 19.41 4.75 8.67
CA SER A 56 19.18 3.59 7.81
C SER A 56 17.68 3.45 7.44
N VAL A 57 16.99 4.54 7.07
CA VAL A 57 15.77 4.48 6.26
C VAL A 57 16.30 4.13 4.89
N ASP A 58 15.89 2.96 4.45
CA ASP A 58 16.26 2.45 3.16
C ASP A 58 15.93 3.50 2.08
N PRO A 59 16.93 4.10 1.39
CA PRO A 59 16.70 5.10 0.34
C PRO A 59 15.98 4.51 -0.88
N PHE A 60 15.64 3.22 -0.87
CA PHE A 60 14.98 2.51 -1.95
C PHE A 60 13.44 2.40 -1.78
N VAL A 61 12.81 3.21 -0.93
CA VAL A 61 11.34 3.26 -0.83
C VAL A 61 10.74 4.60 -1.27
N ASP A 62 9.71 4.53 -2.11
CA ASP A 62 8.90 5.67 -2.53
C ASP A 62 7.55 5.63 -1.82
N PHE A 63 7.05 6.79 -1.41
CA PHE A 63 5.70 6.91 -0.84
C PHE A 63 4.81 7.68 -1.79
N MET A 64 3.59 7.20 -1.99
CA MET A 64 2.66 7.81 -2.92
C MET A 64 1.28 7.98 -2.31
N LYS A 65 0.58 9.04 -2.68
CA LYS A 65 -0.77 9.33 -2.19
C LYS A 65 -1.73 9.65 -3.33
N LEU A 66 -3.00 9.29 -3.14
CA LEU A 66 -4.10 9.66 -4.03
C LEU A 66 -5.31 10.04 -3.18
N SER A 67 -5.80 11.27 -3.36
CA SER A 67 -7.07 11.69 -2.76
C SER A 67 -8.24 11.25 -3.64
N VAL A 68 -9.24 10.64 -3.04
CA VAL A 68 -10.48 10.20 -3.68
C VAL A 68 -11.67 10.89 -3.00
N ASP A 69 -12.61 11.34 -3.80
CA ASP A 69 -13.77 12.13 -3.37
C ASP A 69 -15.00 11.27 -3.07
N ASN A 70 -15.05 10.04 -3.61
CA ASN A 70 -16.18 9.14 -3.45
C ASN A 70 -15.77 7.65 -3.39
N GLU A 71 -16.67 6.85 -2.84
CA GLU A 71 -16.48 5.42 -2.60
C GLU A 71 -16.35 4.61 -3.90
N ASP A 72 -17.08 4.95 -4.96
CA ASP A 72 -17.01 4.20 -6.23
C ASP A 72 -15.64 4.39 -6.92
N SER A 73 -15.10 5.62 -6.90
CA SER A 73 -13.74 5.92 -7.36
C SER A 73 -12.71 5.15 -6.54
N LYS A 74 -12.87 5.13 -5.22
CA LYS A 74 -12.01 4.37 -4.30
C LYS A 74 -11.99 2.88 -4.63
N LEU A 75 -13.16 2.28 -4.83
CA LEU A 75 -13.30 0.86 -5.20
C LEU A 75 -12.66 0.53 -6.55
N LYS A 76 -12.77 1.44 -7.54
CA LYS A 76 -12.07 1.27 -8.83
C LYS A 76 -10.56 1.23 -8.65
N ILE A 77 -10.00 2.15 -7.86
CA ILE A 77 -8.57 2.17 -7.57
C ILE A 77 -8.15 0.90 -6.81
N ILE A 78 -8.93 0.47 -5.81
CA ILE A 78 -8.65 -0.77 -5.07
C ILE A 78 -8.61 -1.98 -6.02
N LYS A 79 -9.57 -2.13 -6.95
CA LYS A 79 -9.56 -3.22 -7.95
C LYS A 79 -8.35 -3.14 -8.87
N SER A 80 -7.93 -1.94 -9.27
CA SER A 80 -6.68 -1.76 -10.04
C SER A 80 -5.45 -2.18 -9.22
N LEU A 81 -5.38 -1.82 -7.93
CA LEU A 81 -4.29 -2.23 -7.04
C LEU A 81 -4.23 -3.75 -6.86
N ILE A 82 -5.37 -4.42 -6.73
CA ILE A 82 -5.44 -5.89 -6.70
C ILE A 82 -4.85 -6.47 -8.00
N SER A 83 -5.25 -5.91 -9.15
CA SER A 83 -4.78 -6.36 -10.46
C SER A 83 -3.27 -6.19 -10.65
N GLU A 84 -2.68 -5.15 -10.06
CA GLU A 84 -1.23 -4.92 -10.04
C GLU A 84 -0.50 -5.75 -8.96
N GLY A 85 -1.22 -6.63 -8.24
CA GLY A 85 -0.63 -7.49 -7.22
C GLY A 85 -0.22 -6.77 -5.94
N ALA A 86 -0.87 -5.65 -5.62
CA ALA A 86 -0.58 -4.90 -4.41
C ALA A 86 -0.82 -5.72 -3.14
N LEU A 87 0.00 -5.46 -2.13
CA LEU A 87 0.00 -6.10 -0.84
C LEU A 87 -0.73 -5.20 0.16
N PHE A 88 -1.90 -5.63 0.62
CA PHE A 88 -2.67 -4.91 1.63
C PHE A 88 -2.06 -5.15 3.00
N SER A 89 -1.58 -4.09 3.66
CA SER A 89 -0.92 -4.25 4.95
C SER A 89 -1.91 -4.71 6.02
N TYR A 90 -1.50 -5.74 6.76
CA TYR A 90 -2.16 -6.20 7.96
C TYR A 90 -1.72 -5.36 9.16
N GLY A 91 -2.66 -5.08 10.06
CA GLY A 91 -2.39 -4.30 11.25
C GLY A 91 -3.58 -4.25 12.19
N ARG A 92 -3.43 -3.47 13.26
CA ARG A 92 -4.52 -3.25 14.23
C ARG A 92 -5.61 -2.36 13.62
N SER A 93 -6.84 -2.53 14.10
CA SER A 93 -8.01 -1.71 13.74
C SER A 93 -8.38 -1.84 12.26
N TRP A 94 -8.99 -0.84 11.64
CA TRP A 94 -9.26 -0.76 10.20
C TRP A 94 -7.95 -0.67 9.39
N SER A 95 -7.15 -1.73 9.39
CA SER A 95 -6.01 -1.83 8.48
C SER A 95 -6.49 -2.05 7.04
N PRO A 96 -5.64 -1.82 6.01
CA PRO A 96 -6.00 -2.16 4.64
C PRO A 96 -6.50 -3.59 4.46
N ALA A 97 -5.91 -4.57 5.16
CA ALA A 97 -6.40 -5.95 5.15
C ALA A 97 -7.84 -6.06 5.69
N GLU A 98 -8.15 -5.40 6.81
CA GLU A 98 -9.49 -5.44 7.43
C GLU A 98 -10.55 -4.72 6.57
N VAL A 99 -10.18 -3.63 5.89
CA VAL A 99 -11.05 -2.95 4.93
C VAL A 99 -11.35 -3.87 3.73
N MET A 100 -10.36 -4.61 3.24
CA MET A 100 -10.55 -5.58 2.16
C MET A 100 -11.48 -6.71 2.58
N ASP A 101 -11.29 -7.24 3.79
CA ASP A 101 -12.18 -8.24 4.39
C ASP A 101 -13.63 -7.75 4.45
N TYR A 102 -13.86 -6.51 4.87
CA TYR A 102 -15.18 -5.88 4.88
C TYR A 102 -15.79 -5.77 3.47
N TYR A 103 -15.02 -5.30 2.49
CA TYR A 103 -15.51 -5.18 1.11
C TYR A 103 -15.85 -6.53 0.48
N LYS A 104 -15.12 -7.59 0.86
CA LYS A 104 -15.33 -8.93 0.35
C LYS A 104 -16.43 -9.69 1.07
N LYS A 105 -16.35 -9.80 2.40
CA LYS A 105 -17.23 -10.66 3.22
C LYS A 105 -18.58 -9.99 3.49
N ASP A 106 -18.57 -8.73 3.91
CA ASP A 106 -19.79 -8.02 4.31
C ASP A 106 -20.49 -7.40 3.10
N LYS A 107 -19.75 -6.63 2.30
CA LYS A 107 -20.32 -5.90 1.16
C LYS A 107 -20.46 -6.74 -0.11
N LYS A 108 -19.63 -7.77 -0.27
CA LYS A 108 -19.59 -8.65 -1.46
C LYS A 108 -19.37 -7.90 -2.78
N ILE A 109 -18.59 -6.82 -2.74
CA ILE A 109 -18.29 -5.97 -3.92
C ILE A 109 -16.92 -6.34 -4.54
N ILE A 110 -16.02 -6.88 -3.73
CA ILE A 110 -14.73 -7.42 -4.16
C ILE A 110 -14.85 -8.94 -4.15
N SER A 111 -14.69 -9.56 -5.32
CA SER A 111 -14.70 -11.03 -5.49
C SER A 111 -13.33 -11.55 -5.93
N GLU A 112 -12.44 -10.66 -6.34
CA GLU A 112 -11.09 -10.94 -6.76
C GLU A 112 -10.25 -11.47 -5.58
N LYS A 113 -9.26 -12.32 -5.89
CA LYS A 113 -8.23 -12.71 -4.91
C LYS A 113 -7.31 -11.52 -4.66
N TYR A 114 -6.92 -11.29 -3.41
CA TYR A 114 -5.97 -10.23 -3.05
C TYR A 114 -4.92 -10.74 -2.09
N LYS A 115 -3.81 -10.01 -2.00
CA LYS A 115 -2.66 -10.39 -1.17
C LYS A 115 -2.57 -9.50 0.05
N VAL A 116 -2.33 -10.12 1.20
CA VAL A 116 -2.12 -9.43 2.48
C VAL A 116 -0.67 -9.62 2.89
N ILE A 117 -0.02 -8.54 3.36
CA ILE A 117 1.32 -8.60 3.96
C ILE A 117 1.24 -8.32 5.46
N SER A 118 1.85 -9.18 6.26
CA SER A 118 1.99 -9.02 7.70
C SER A 118 3.46 -9.09 8.11
N TRP A 119 3.84 -8.33 9.14
CA TRP A 119 5.19 -8.38 9.72
C TRP A 119 5.15 -9.12 11.05
N ALA A 120 5.96 -10.16 11.19
CA ALA A 120 6.17 -10.85 12.46
C ALA A 120 7.34 -10.27 13.24
N SER A 121 8.28 -9.62 12.54
CA SER A 121 9.37 -8.85 13.12
C SER A 121 9.81 -7.77 12.13
N LEU A 122 10.77 -6.95 12.54
CA LEU A 122 11.41 -5.98 11.64
C LEU A 122 12.03 -6.64 10.40
N GLU A 123 12.47 -7.91 10.49
CA GLU A 123 13.22 -8.59 9.43
C GLU A 123 12.42 -9.72 8.77
N THR A 124 11.18 -9.97 9.20
CA THR A 124 10.38 -11.11 8.75
C THR A 124 8.95 -10.68 8.46
N TYR A 125 8.51 -10.94 7.23
CA TYR A 125 7.16 -10.74 6.77
C TYR A 125 6.59 -12.02 6.17
N TYR A 126 5.26 -12.09 6.13
CA TYR A 126 4.50 -13.15 5.47
C TYR A 126 3.53 -12.52 4.48
N ILE A 127 3.37 -13.17 3.33
CA ILE A 127 2.37 -12.80 2.32
C ILE A 127 1.39 -13.95 2.20
N GLU A 128 0.11 -13.63 2.33
CA GLU A 128 -1.00 -14.58 2.17
C GLU A 128 -1.88 -14.11 1.01
N GLU A 129 -2.39 -15.06 0.21
CA GLU A 129 -3.40 -14.78 -0.81
C GLU A 129 -4.78 -15.19 -0.29
N ILE A 130 -5.71 -14.24 -0.24
CA ILE A 130 -7.07 -14.44 0.24
C ILE A 130 -7.98 -14.76 -0.93
N GLU A 131 -8.64 -15.93 -0.87
CA GLU A 131 -9.56 -16.43 -1.89
C GLU A 131 -10.87 -15.66 -1.99
#